data_AF-K0VEM6-F1
#
_entry.id   AF-K0VEM6-F1
#
_cell.length_a   1.000
_cell.length_b   1.000
_cell.length_c   1.000
_cell.angle_alpha   90.00
_cell.angle_beta   90.00
_cell.angle_gamma   90.00
#
_symmetry.space_group_name_H-M   'P 1'
#
loop_
_entity.id
_entity.type
_entity.pdbx_description
1 polymer ?
#
loop_
_entity_poly.entity_id
_entity_poly.type
_entity_poly.pdbx_seq_one_letter_code
_entity_poly.pdbx_strand_id
1 'polypeptide(L)'
;MRRLLTLFKEEGGGYLDDLAGVAKALRWRCITQPQPLEFNPGRIHLADEVVKHATRLRGAIADQGLLDELAAAAAFVASNNSVIAEALLRSIEEAGSDCSVVVASNKPAATGLKAWLQDYDILVLTAGELERDEPQREHAYVVGSPGFYPSSLVTAPVTSEVSFLLPTWLSDRAVPHSAIAAYAEGAIRIEARIFTEGDTTDPAHDLPGEPEDEKEYLPQPVWGTRREGDRQPTREEVEAHKVLLSGNLAMWLDDGERIRSLDPEQPAGERVTYTEIPGVRVGTYLLLRQGETERAVLYQAAIARLADGAAIDRTQESWKHRLAERIQQTGHREVDKQLRAAGVTAADRARAWTDPNLIRPHSDQDFERLLHWLDIPTQPTFGYATLLRKTLYQVSAEIGKQLEVAVSAADLAELDTTGHLSLDAMTDGFRGILATRVLAISPFTEIVPRHDARVPFEDRSGQWLE
;
A
#
# COMPACT_ATOMS: atom_id res chain seq x y z
N MET A 1 12.94 17.45 15.90
CA MET A 1 11.66 16.76 15.60
C MET A 1 10.56 17.04 16.62
N ARG A 2 10.77 16.80 17.93
CA ARG A 2 9.76 17.03 18.97
C ARG A 2 9.11 18.43 18.90
N ARG A 3 9.94 19.49 18.93
CA ARG A 3 9.51 20.89 18.78
C ARG A 3 8.72 21.14 17.48
N LEU A 4 9.08 20.48 16.38
CA LEU A 4 8.39 20.59 15.09
C LEU A 4 6.97 20.00 15.16
N LEU A 5 6.78 18.87 15.84
CA LEU A 5 5.46 18.25 16.01
C LEU A 5 4.56 19.04 16.96
N THR A 6 5.12 19.63 18.02
CA THR A 6 4.37 20.54 18.89
C THR A 6 3.87 21.75 18.09
N LEU A 7 4.75 22.38 17.32
CA LEU A 7 4.40 23.51 16.46
C LEU A 7 3.38 23.11 15.39
N PHE A 8 3.49 21.91 14.83
CA PHE A 8 2.51 21.34 13.90
C PHE A 8 1.11 21.21 14.53
N LYS A 9 1.04 20.70 15.77
CA LYS A 9 -0.22 20.56 16.53
C LYS A 9 -0.84 21.92 16.90
N GLU A 10 0.00 22.92 17.16
CA GLU A 10 -0.43 24.27 17.58
C GLU A 10 -0.89 25.14 16.40
N GLU A 11 -0.18 25.12 15.26
CA GLU A 11 -0.44 26.00 14.12
C GLU A 11 -1.36 25.38 13.05
N GLY A 12 -1.72 24.10 13.18
CA GLY A 12 -2.73 23.41 12.35
C GLY A 12 -2.41 23.36 10.85
N GLY A 13 -1.12 23.32 10.50
CA GLY A 13 -0.66 23.72 9.17
C GLY A 13 -0.39 22.59 8.18
N GLY A 14 -1.20 22.50 7.11
CA GLY A 14 -0.86 21.67 5.94
C GLY A 14 0.41 22.11 5.20
N TYR A 15 0.89 23.34 5.44
CA TYR A 15 2.17 23.83 4.87
C TYR A 15 3.40 23.25 5.57
N LEU A 16 3.23 22.64 6.75
CA LEU A 16 4.28 21.93 7.48
C LEU A 16 4.30 20.42 7.18
N ASP A 17 3.26 19.89 6.52
CA ASP A 17 3.12 18.45 6.23
C ASP A 17 4.35 17.90 5.51
N ASP A 18 4.84 18.62 4.50
CA ASP A 18 6.03 18.20 3.75
C ASP A 18 7.29 18.21 4.63
N LEU A 19 7.52 19.26 5.42
CA LEU A 19 8.70 19.36 6.28
C LEU A 19 8.66 18.29 7.39
N ALA A 20 7.51 18.09 8.01
CA ALA A 20 7.33 17.06 9.03
C ALA A 20 7.46 15.66 8.42
N GLY A 21 6.86 15.42 7.24
CA GLY A 21 6.94 14.16 6.52
C GLY A 21 8.38 13.78 6.15
N VAL A 22 9.11 14.69 5.49
CA VAL A 22 10.50 14.43 5.11
C VAL A 22 11.43 14.30 6.32
N ALA A 23 11.21 15.07 7.39
CA ALA A 23 11.99 14.94 8.62
C ALA A 23 11.76 13.58 9.32
N LYS A 24 10.51 13.09 9.34
CA LYS A 24 10.17 11.74 9.84
C LYS A 24 10.80 10.66 8.96
N ALA A 25 10.75 10.81 7.65
CA ALA A 25 11.39 9.88 6.69
C ALA A 25 12.91 9.82 6.89
N LEU A 26 13.58 10.98 7.03
CA LEU A 26 15.02 11.04 7.31
C LEU A 26 15.35 10.35 8.64
N ARG A 27 14.59 10.64 9.71
CA ARG A 27 14.76 10.01 11.02
C ARG A 27 14.61 8.49 10.91
N TRP A 28 13.56 8.02 10.25
CA TRP A 28 13.31 6.59 10.02
C TRP A 28 14.46 5.91 9.27
N ARG A 29 14.97 6.56 8.21
CA ARG A 29 16.12 6.07 7.43
C ARG A 29 17.38 5.94 8.29
N CYS A 30 17.61 6.88 9.21
CA CYS A 30 18.75 6.82 10.13
C CYS A 30 18.68 5.66 11.12
N ILE A 31 17.47 5.24 11.49
CA ILE A 31 17.25 4.12 12.42
C ILE A 31 17.40 2.78 11.71
N THR A 32 16.81 2.66 10.52
CA THR A 32 16.63 1.37 9.84
C THR A 32 17.68 1.06 8.77
N GLN A 33 18.41 2.06 8.30
CA GLN A 33 19.40 1.93 7.22
C GLN A 33 20.72 2.60 7.60
N PRO A 34 21.49 1.97 8.52
CA PRO A 34 22.72 2.53 9.05
C PRO A 34 23.89 2.49 8.06
N GLN A 35 23.76 1.83 6.90
CA GLN A 35 24.87 1.67 5.95
C GLN A 35 25.61 2.99 5.65
N PRO A 36 26.92 2.94 5.29
CA PRO A 36 27.70 4.10 4.92
C PRO A 36 27.05 4.94 3.82
N LEU A 37 27.38 6.23 3.77
CA LEU A 37 26.79 7.21 2.84
C LEU A 37 26.86 6.77 1.37
N GLU A 38 27.95 6.10 0.98
CA GLU A 38 28.16 5.60 -0.38
C GLU A 38 27.10 4.56 -0.81
N PHE A 39 26.54 3.81 0.16
CA PHE A 39 25.47 2.84 -0.03
C PHE A 39 24.08 3.37 0.36
N ASN A 40 23.98 4.67 0.69
CA ASN A 40 22.73 5.28 1.15
C ASN A 40 22.41 6.64 0.51
N PRO A 41 22.29 6.71 -0.84
CA PRO A 41 21.94 7.95 -1.53
C PRO A 41 20.58 8.50 -1.10
N GLY A 42 19.64 7.63 -0.70
CA GLY A 42 18.32 8.02 -0.19
C GLY A 42 18.40 8.87 1.08
N ARG A 43 19.37 8.59 1.98
CA ARG A 43 19.56 9.41 3.19
C ARG A 43 20.04 10.82 2.85
N ILE A 44 20.95 10.95 1.88
CA ILE A 44 21.44 12.25 1.39
C ILE A 44 20.28 13.03 0.76
N HIS A 45 19.50 12.38 -0.11
CA HIS A 45 18.35 13.00 -0.74
C HIS A 45 17.32 13.53 0.27
N LEU A 46 16.95 12.72 1.27
CA LEU A 46 16.01 13.13 2.32
C LEU A 46 16.56 14.32 3.13
N ALA A 47 17.86 14.32 3.44
CA ALA A 47 18.49 15.44 4.12
C ALA A 47 18.45 16.73 3.30
N ASP A 48 18.74 16.65 1.99
CA ASP A 48 18.64 17.79 1.08
C ASP A 48 17.20 18.33 0.99
N GLU A 49 16.21 17.45 0.93
CA GLU A 49 14.80 17.84 0.93
C GLU A 49 14.39 18.50 2.27
N VAL A 50 14.88 18.03 3.43
CA VAL A 50 14.67 18.73 4.72
C VAL A 50 15.22 20.16 4.65
N VAL A 51 16.47 20.34 4.18
CA VAL A 51 17.11 21.66 4.08
C VAL A 51 16.32 22.58 3.13
N LYS A 52 15.89 22.04 1.99
CA LYS A 52 15.10 22.76 0.98
C LYS A 52 13.74 23.19 1.53
N HIS A 53 13.01 22.31 2.21
CA HIS A 53 11.71 22.64 2.81
C HIS A 53 11.86 23.63 3.98
N ALA A 54 12.87 23.46 4.83
CA ALA A 54 13.18 24.40 5.91
C ALA A 54 13.50 25.80 5.35
N THR A 55 14.30 25.88 4.28
CA THR A 55 14.65 27.15 3.63
C THR A 55 13.43 27.83 3.01
N ARG A 56 12.51 27.07 2.39
CA ARG A 56 11.27 27.60 1.80
C ARG A 56 10.32 28.19 2.84
N LEU A 57 10.33 27.66 4.05
CA LEU A 57 9.49 28.11 5.16
C LEU A 57 10.12 29.27 5.96
N ARG A 58 11.31 29.74 5.58
CA ARG A 58 11.90 30.93 6.21
C ARG A 58 10.99 32.15 6.05
N GLY A 59 10.78 32.85 7.16
CA GLY A 59 9.86 33.99 7.25
C GLY A 59 8.37 33.63 7.27
N ALA A 60 7.99 32.36 7.08
CA ALA A 60 6.60 31.91 7.20
C ALA A 60 6.22 31.48 8.63
N ILE A 61 7.21 31.13 9.45
CA ILE A 61 7.04 30.64 10.83
C ILE A 61 7.79 31.56 11.79
N ALA A 62 7.28 31.78 13.01
CA ALA A 62 7.94 32.63 13.99
C ALA A 62 9.29 32.05 14.48
N ASP A 63 9.37 30.74 14.70
CA ASP A 63 10.58 30.06 15.20
C ASP A 63 11.56 29.73 14.06
N GLN A 64 12.35 30.73 13.64
CA GLN A 64 13.41 30.54 12.63
C GLN A 64 14.58 29.70 13.16
N GLY A 65 14.83 29.71 14.48
CA GLY A 65 15.89 28.92 15.10
C GLY A 65 15.66 27.42 14.93
N LEU A 66 14.41 26.97 15.06
CA LEU A 66 14.03 25.58 14.80
C LEU A 66 14.32 25.14 13.35
N LEU A 67 14.07 26.02 12.37
CA LEU A 67 14.34 25.70 10.95
C LEU A 67 15.84 25.56 10.68
N ASP A 68 16.65 26.44 11.25
CA ASP A 68 18.11 26.39 11.11
C ASP A 68 18.72 25.19 11.85
N GLU A 69 18.20 24.84 13.03
CA GLU A 69 18.58 23.61 13.76
C GLU A 69 18.26 22.35 12.93
N LEU A 70 17.07 22.27 12.34
CA LEU A 70 16.67 21.13 11.49
C LEU A 70 17.55 21.01 10.24
N ALA A 71 17.81 22.13 9.56
CA ALA A 71 18.68 22.14 8.39
C ALA A 71 20.13 21.74 8.73
N ALA A 72 20.67 22.24 9.85
CA ALA A 72 22.00 21.87 10.33
C ALA A 72 22.09 20.39 10.70
N ALA A 73 21.08 19.85 11.40
CA ALA A 73 21.02 18.43 11.75
C ALA A 73 20.93 17.53 10.50
N ALA A 74 20.13 17.91 9.51
CA ALA A 74 20.03 17.19 8.24
C ALA A 74 21.37 17.19 7.49
N ALA A 75 22.04 18.34 7.39
CA ALA A 75 23.36 18.45 6.76
C ALA A 75 24.43 17.62 7.49
N PHE A 76 24.37 17.56 8.82
CA PHE A 76 25.27 16.73 9.63
C PHE A 76 25.08 15.24 9.31
N VAL A 77 23.85 14.75 9.25
CA VAL A 77 23.53 13.36 8.90
C VAL A 77 23.92 13.00 7.46
N ALA A 78 23.83 13.96 6.54
CA ALA A 78 24.26 13.80 5.15
C ALA A 78 25.79 13.72 4.99
N SER A 79 26.56 14.20 5.97
CA SER A 79 28.02 14.31 5.89
C SER A 79 28.78 13.29 6.75
N ASN A 80 28.10 12.58 7.66
CA ASN A 80 28.73 11.66 8.61
C ASN A 80 28.15 10.25 8.49
N ASN A 81 29.00 9.22 8.54
CA ASN A 81 28.56 7.83 8.57
C ASN A 81 27.86 7.48 9.89
N SER A 82 27.05 6.42 9.88
CA SER A 82 26.35 5.96 11.08
C SER A 82 27.31 5.23 12.01
N VAL A 83 27.29 5.59 13.29
CA VAL A 83 28.02 4.83 14.34
C VAL A 83 27.48 3.40 14.46
N ILE A 84 26.21 3.18 14.14
CA ILE A 84 25.58 1.85 14.12
C ILE A 84 26.24 0.94 13.08
N ALA A 85 26.71 1.50 11.95
CA ALA A 85 27.38 0.72 10.93
C ALA A 85 28.67 0.08 11.46
N GLU A 86 29.46 0.87 12.18
CA GLU A 86 30.72 0.43 12.76
C GLU A 86 30.49 -0.59 13.89
N ALA A 87 29.49 -0.35 14.74
CA ALA A 87 29.11 -1.30 15.79
C ALA A 87 28.63 -2.63 15.19
N LEU A 88 27.80 -2.59 14.14
CA LEU A 88 27.31 -3.78 13.46
C LEU A 88 28.45 -4.62 12.88
N LEU A 89 29.36 -4.00 12.13
CA LEU A 89 30.50 -4.72 11.55
C LEU A 89 31.38 -5.34 12.63
N ARG A 90 31.67 -4.60 13.71
CA ARG A 90 32.46 -5.12 14.83
C ARG A 90 31.80 -6.33 15.49
N SER A 91 30.50 -6.26 15.78
CA SER A 91 29.77 -7.38 16.36
C SER A 91 29.79 -8.62 15.44
N ILE A 92 29.66 -8.42 14.13
CA ILE A 92 29.71 -9.51 13.16
C ILE A 92 31.12 -10.09 13.03
N GLU A 93 32.17 -9.26 13.09
CA GLU A 93 33.56 -9.73 13.11
C GLU A 93 33.88 -10.57 14.37
N GLU A 94 33.30 -10.20 15.52
CA GLU A 94 33.46 -10.94 16.77
C GLU A 94 32.73 -12.30 16.77
N ALA A 95 31.53 -12.37 16.19
CA ALA A 95 30.72 -13.59 16.12
C ALA A 95 31.07 -14.50 14.91
N GLY A 96 31.61 -13.91 13.84
CA GLY A 96 31.85 -14.56 12.55
C GLY A 96 30.70 -14.38 11.55
N SER A 97 31.05 -14.05 10.30
CA SER A 97 30.09 -13.85 9.19
C SER A 97 29.23 -15.09 8.92
N ASP A 98 29.82 -16.29 9.02
CA ASP A 98 29.14 -17.56 8.81
C ASP A 98 28.14 -17.92 9.93
N CYS A 99 28.19 -17.26 11.07
CA CYS A 99 27.29 -17.51 12.20
C CYS A 99 26.21 -16.43 12.33
N SER A 100 26.28 -15.38 11.49
CA SER A 100 25.50 -14.15 11.65
C SER A 100 24.48 -13.94 10.53
N VAL A 101 23.32 -13.40 10.87
CA VAL A 101 22.33 -12.88 9.93
C VAL A 101 21.91 -11.47 10.34
N VAL A 102 21.79 -10.57 9.37
CA VAL A 102 21.29 -9.21 9.60
C VAL A 102 19.82 -9.14 9.24
N VAL A 103 19.00 -8.65 10.16
CA VAL A 103 17.55 -8.52 9.99
C VAL A 103 17.17 -7.06 9.77
N ALA A 104 16.60 -6.78 8.61
CA ALA A 104 16.15 -5.45 8.19
C ALA A 104 14.66 -5.23 8.45
N SER A 105 14.25 -3.98 8.58
CA SER A 105 12.86 -3.59 8.90
C SER A 105 11.87 -3.87 7.77
N ASN A 106 12.32 -3.79 6.51
CA ASN A 106 11.52 -4.03 5.32
C ASN A 106 12.44 -4.39 4.12
N LYS A 107 11.83 -4.81 3.00
CA LYS A 107 12.55 -5.20 1.78
C LYS A 107 13.46 -4.09 1.22
N PRO A 108 13.02 -2.82 1.09
CA PRO A 108 13.90 -1.73 0.67
C PRO A 108 15.14 -1.56 1.57
N ALA A 109 14.98 -1.66 2.88
CA ALA A 109 16.09 -1.61 3.83
C ALA A 109 17.01 -2.83 3.69
N ALA A 110 16.44 -4.03 3.51
CA ALA A 110 17.20 -5.26 3.26
C ALA A 110 18.07 -5.14 2.00
N THR A 111 17.52 -4.63 0.90
CA THR A 111 18.26 -4.42 -0.36
C THR A 111 19.43 -3.46 -0.17
N GLY A 112 19.22 -2.34 0.52
CA GLY A 112 20.28 -1.36 0.79
C GLY A 112 21.40 -1.93 1.68
N LEU A 113 21.03 -2.65 2.74
CA LEU A 113 21.98 -3.33 3.62
C LEU A 113 22.74 -4.46 2.91
N LYS A 114 22.05 -5.23 2.05
CA LYS A 114 22.65 -6.31 1.27
C LYS A 114 23.72 -5.80 0.31
N ALA A 115 23.50 -4.66 -0.36
CA ALA A 115 24.49 -4.06 -1.24
C ALA A 115 25.77 -3.67 -0.50
N TRP A 116 25.65 -3.16 0.73
CA TRP A 116 26.80 -2.82 1.57
C TRP A 116 27.52 -4.05 2.14
N LEU A 117 26.75 -5.03 2.63
CA LEU A 117 27.29 -6.18 3.34
C LEU A 117 27.72 -7.33 2.41
N GLN A 118 27.55 -7.16 1.10
CA GLN A 118 27.93 -8.16 0.09
C GLN A 118 29.41 -8.53 0.15
N ASP A 119 30.30 -7.55 0.37
CA ASP A 119 31.75 -7.76 0.42
C ASP A 119 32.20 -8.58 1.64
N TYR A 120 31.33 -8.72 2.64
CA TYR A 120 31.57 -9.47 3.88
C TYR A 120 30.90 -10.85 3.89
N ASP A 121 30.21 -11.22 2.79
CA ASP A 121 29.44 -12.47 2.65
C ASP A 121 28.38 -12.67 3.75
N ILE A 122 27.78 -11.58 4.22
CA ILE A 122 26.78 -11.59 5.30
C ILE A 122 25.39 -11.74 4.70
N LEU A 123 24.60 -12.65 5.27
CA LEU A 123 23.20 -12.83 4.89
C LEU A 123 22.34 -11.72 5.48
N VAL A 124 21.56 -11.04 4.63
CA VAL A 124 20.60 -10.00 5.02
C VAL A 124 19.20 -10.45 4.65
N LEU A 125 18.29 -10.48 5.63
CA LEU A 125 16.90 -10.91 5.47
C LEU A 125 15.94 -9.93 6.16
N THR A 126 14.68 -9.95 5.79
CA THR A 126 13.58 -9.40 6.61
C THR A 126 13.13 -10.42 7.66
N ALA A 127 12.38 -9.98 8.68
CA ALA A 127 11.87 -10.89 9.71
C ALA A 127 11.02 -12.04 9.13
N GLY A 128 10.18 -11.76 8.13
CA GLY A 128 9.37 -12.79 7.48
C GLY A 128 10.19 -13.77 6.63
N GLU A 129 11.28 -13.31 6.00
CA GLU A 129 12.20 -14.19 5.26
C GLU A 129 13.02 -15.06 6.20
N LEU A 130 13.43 -14.52 7.36
CA LEU A 130 14.11 -15.30 8.40
C LEU A 130 13.23 -16.45 8.92
N GLU A 131 11.95 -16.18 9.16
CA GLU A 131 10.97 -17.19 9.59
C GLU A 131 10.70 -18.25 8.50
N ARG A 132 10.75 -17.87 7.22
CA ARG A 132 10.46 -18.77 6.10
C ARG A 132 11.65 -19.64 5.71
N ASP A 133 12.82 -19.03 5.62
CA ASP A 133 14.01 -19.66 5.03
C ASP A 133 14.84 -20.41 6.08
N GLU A 134 14.58 -20.16 7.38
CA GLU A 134 15.21 -20.78 8.54
C GLU A 134 16.72 -21.05 8.37
N PRO A 135 17.53 -20.01 8.09
CA PRO A 135 18.96 -20.21 7.84
C PRO A 135 19.65 -20.74 9.10
N GLN A 136 20.59 -21.66 8.93
CA GLN A 136 21.39 -22.21 10.04
C GLN A 136 22.43 -21.18 10.54
N ARG A 137 21.96 -20.17 11.28
CA ARG A 137 22.77 -19.09 11.87
C ARG A 137 22.51 -19.00 13.37
N GLU A 138 23.54 -18.67 14.14
CA GLU A 138 23.47 -18.63 15.60
C GLU A 138 23.04 -17.25 16.12
N HIS A 139 23.46 -16.18 15.44
CA HIS A 139 23.23 -14.79 15.86
C HIS A 139 22.40 -14.02 14.83
N ALA A 140 21.33 -13.35 15.29
CA ALA A 140 20.56 -12.39 14.50
C ALA A 140 20.83 -10.96 15.00
N TYR A 141 21.36 -10.12 14.11
CA TYR A 141 21.56 -8.68 14.34
C TYR A 141 20.44 -7.89 13.69
N VAL A 142 19.54 -7.35 14.49
CA VAL A 142 18.35 -6.63 14.04
C VAL A 142 18.62 -5.13 14.05
N VAL A 143 18.36 -4.45 12.93
CA VAL A 143 18.60 -3.01 12.80
C VAL A 143 17.32 -2.23 13.10
N GLY A 144 17.27 -1.53 14.22
CA GLY A 144 16.13 -0.71 14.66
C GLY A 144 15.53 -1.13 15.99
N SER A 145 14.44 -0.46 16.41
CA SER A 145 13.78 -0.76 17.69
C SER A 145 13.02 -2.09 17.62
N PRO A 146 13.00 -2.89 18.71
CA PRO A 146 12.19 -4.10 18.81
C PRO A 146 10.71 -3.90 18.48
N GLY A 147 10.14 -2.73 18.77
CA GLY A 147 8.74 -2.40 18.49
C GLY A 147 8.36 -2.37 17.00
N PHE A 148 9.34 -2.32 16.10
CA PHE A 148 9.11 -2.30 14.64
C PHE A 148 8.89 -3.71 14.06
N TYR A 149 9.19 -4.75 14.82
CA TYR A 149 9.22 -6.12 14.35
C TYR A 149 8.07 -6.95 14.94
N PRO A 150 7.65 -8.03 14.25
CA PRO A 150 6.73 -8.99 14.82
C PRO A 150 7.24 -9.51 16.17
N SER A 151 6.34 -9.70 17.14
CA SER A 151 6.71 -10.21 18.45
C SER A 151 7.38 -11.59 18.38
N SER A 152 7.05 -12.38 17.35
CA SER A 152 7.64 -13.70 17.06
C SER A 152 9.16 -13.65 16.98
N LEU A 153 9.74 -12.57 16.44
CA LEU A 153 11.20 -12.41 16.30
C LEU A 153 11.95 -12.52 17.64
N VAL A 154 11.29 -12.15 18.75
CA VAL A 154 11.87 -12.23 20.09
C VAL A 154 11.25 -13.37 20.90
N THR A 155 9.96 -13.64 20.74
CA THR A 155 9.24 -14.64 21.55
C THR A 155 9.44 -16.07 21.06
N ALA A 156 9.79 -16.25 19.79
CA ALA A 156 10.05 -17.53 19.14
C ALA A 156 11.14 -17.37 18.06
N PRO A 157 12.37 -16.96 18.44
CA PRO A 157 13.43 -16.69 17.49
C PRO A 157 13.87 -17.98 16.79
N VAL A 158 14.20 -17.86 15.50
CA VAL A 158 14.80 -18.94 14.71
C VAL A 158 16.28 -19.14 15.08
N THR A 159 16.94 -18.08 15.55
CA THR A 159 18.35 -18.08 15.97
C THR A 159 18.50 -18.23 17.48
N SER A 160 19.70 -18.60 17.93
CA SER A 160 20.03 -18.77 19.34
C SER A 160 20.11 -17.44 20.09
N GLU A 161 20.57 -16.38 19.43
CA GLU A 161 20.70 -15.04 19.99
C GLU A 161 20.13 -13.98 19.04
N VAL A 162 19.47 -12.96 19.62
CA VAL A 162 18.91 -11.81 18.89
C VAL A 162 19.40 -10.53 19.55
N SER A 163 20.13 -9.71 18.79
CA SER A 163 20.68 -8.44 19.23
C SER A 163 20.08 -7.29 18.41
N PHE A 164 19.51 -6.29 19.08
CA PHE A 164 18.98 -5.10 18.42
C PHE A 164 20.01 -3.97 18.45
N LEU A 165 20.31 -3.40 17.29
CA LEU A 165 21.13 -2.21 17.16
C LEU A 165 20.24 -1.01 16.81
N LEU A 166 20.25 -0.01 17.68
CA LEU A 166 19.45 1.20 17.52
C LEU A 166 20.21 2.43 18.04
N PRO A 167 19.90 3.64 17.55
CA PRO A 167 20.52 4.85 18.06
C PRO A 167 20.17 5.11 19.53
N THR A 168 21.10 5.67 20.28
CA THR A 168 20.93 5.95 21.73
C THR A 168 19.81 6.94 22.03
N TRP A 169 19.58 7.90 21.13
CA TRP A 169 18.51 8.90 21.18
C TRP A 169 17.10 8.34 20.94
N LEU A 170 16.99 7.05 20.58
CA LEU A 170 15.69 6.37 20.48
C LEU A 170 15.28 5.86 21.87
N SER A 171 14.24 6.47 22.43
CA SER A 171 13.77 6.19 23.79
C SER A 171 13.04 4.84 23.89
N ASP A 172 12.35 4.41 22.83
CA ASP A 172 11.60 3.16 22.85
C ASP A 172 12.52 1.94 22.73
N ARG A 173 12.70 1.28 23.87
CA ARG A 173 13.46 0.04 24.04
C ARG A 173 12.56 -1.11 24.53
N ALA A 174 11.24 -0.96 24.42
CA ALA A 174 10.30 -1.94 24.91
C ALA A 174 10.41 -3.22 24.08
N VAL A 175 10.71 -4.34 24.76
CA VAL A 175 10.76 -5.65 24.12
C VAL A 175 9.33 -6.17 23.92
N PRO A 176 8.94 -6.63 22.71
CA PRO A 176 7.63 -7.18 22.45
C PRO A 176 7.32 -8.36 23.37
N HIS A 177 6.08 -8.43 23.83
CA HIS A 177 5.59 -9.54 24.63
C HIS A 177 4.72 -10.44 23.74
N SER A 178 4.69 -11.75 24.05
CA SER A 178 3.79 -12.66 23.36
C SER A 178 2.33 -12.29 23.63
N ALA A 179 1.46 -12.41 22.62
CA ALA A 179 0.03 -12.14 22.76
C ALA A 179 -0.65 -13.01 23.84
N ILE A 180 -0.09 -14.19 24.13
CA ILE A 180 -0.57 -15.08 25.19
C ILE A 180 0.05 -14.79 26.56
N ALA A 181 1.06 -13.91 26.65
CA ALA A 181 1.77 -13.61 27.90
C ALA A 181 0.85 -13.01 28.97
N ALA A 182 -0.18 -12.25 28.56
CA ALA A 182 -1.20 -11.71 29.46
C ALA A 182 -2.11 -12.79 30.08
N TYR A 183 -2.16 -13.99 29.49
CA TYR A 183 -3.00 -15.10 29.90
C TYR A 183 -2.22 -16.26 30.56
N ALA A 184 -0.89 -16.14 30.65
CA ALA A 184 -0.04 -17.15 31.27
C ALA A 184 0.09 -16.92 32.78
N GLU A 185 -0.11 -17.96 33.60
CA GLU A 185 0.09 -17.91 35.07
C GLU A 185 1.55 -17.62 35.47
N GLY A 186 2.49 -17.74 34.52
CA GLY A 186 3.83 -17.17 34.59
C GLY A 186 4.21 -16.59 33.22
N ALA A 187 4.18 -15.27 33.09
CA ALA A 187 4.58 -14.59 31.86
C ALA A 187 6.02 -14.96 31.49
N ILE A 188 6.25 -15.39 30.24
CA ILE A 188 7.61 -15.58 29.70
C ILE A 188 8.29 -14.22 29.73
N ARG A 189 9.27 -14.05 30.63
CA ARG A 189 10.07 -12.82 30.74
C ARG A 189 11.30 -12.98 29.88
N ILE A 190 11.37 -12.22 28.80
CA ILE A 190 12.54 -12.14 27.95
C ILE A 190 13.53 -11.21 28.65
N GLU A 191 14.66 -11.75 29.09
CA GLU A 191 15.74 -10.94 29.67
C GLU A 191 16.52 -10.27 28.53
N ALA A 192 16.65 -8.94 28.60
CA ALA A 192 17.43 -8.16 27.64
C ALA A 192 18.65 -7.55 28.33
N ARG A 193 19.80 -7.58 27.64
CA ARG A 193 21.01 -6.87 28.05
C ARG A 193 21.20 -5.65 27.17
N ILE A 194 21.52 -4.51 27.77
CA ILE A 194 21.72 -3.25 27.05
C ILE A 194 23.19 -2.90 27.11
N PHE A 195 23.80 -2.79 25.93
CA PHE A 195 25.13 -2.26 25.74
C PHE A 195 25.00 -0.89 25.07
N THR A 196 25.70 0.12 25.60
CA THR A 196 25.65 1.48 25.07
C THR A 196 27.04 1.88 24.61
N GLU A 197 27.16 2.30 23.36
CA GLU A 197 28.41 2.74 22.75
C GLU A 197 28.29 4.18 22.23
N GLY A 198 29.39 4.93 22.31
CA GLY A 198 29.46 6.33 21.85
C GLY A 198 29.03 7.37 22.89
N ASP A 199 28.74 8.58 22.41
CA ASP A 199 28.25 9.68 23.24
C ASP A 199 26.76 9.50 23.55
N THR A 200 26.43 9.55 24.84
CA THR A 200 25.09 9.35 25.39
C THR A 200 24.50 10.62 25.98
N THR A 201 25.20 11.76 25.84
CA THR A 201 24.66 13.03 26.30
C THR A 201 23.51 13.48 25.40
N ASP A 202 22.28 13.27 25.90
CA ASP A 202 21.11 13.90 25.30
C ASP A 202 21.21 15.43 25.49
N PRO A 203 20.97 16.22 24.43
CA PRO A 203 20.84 17.66 24.59
C PRO A 203 19.67 17.95 25.52
N ALA A 204 19.90 18.80 26.53
CA ALA A 204 18.87 19.18 27.49
C ALA A 204 17.62 19.70 26.76
N HIS A 205 16.47 19.10 27.05
CA HIS A 205 15.18 19.48 26.47
C HIS A 205 14.30 20.14 27.54
N ASP A 206 13.75 21.33 27.23
CA ASP A 206 12.90 22.12 28.12
C ASP A 206 11.42 21.68 28.16
N LEU A 207 11.06 20.52 27.55
CA LEU A 207 9.67 20.07 27.45
C LEU A 207 9.36 18.97 28.49
N PRO A 208 8.23 19.07 29.26
CA PRO A 208 7.82 18.02 30.18
C PRO A 208 7.50 16.70 29.45
N GLY A 209 8.11 15.60 29.90
CA GLY A 209 7.99 14.28 29.26
C GLY A 209 6.74 13.51 29.67
N GLU A 210 5.73 13.51 28.79
CA GLU A 210 4.77 12.40 28.73
C GLU A 210 5.45 11.18 28.06
N PRO A 211 5.04 9.94 28.37
CA PRO A 211 5.54 8.77 27.65
C PRO A 211 5.20 8.91 26.15
N GLU A 212 6.23 9.05 25.33
CA GLU A 212 6.12 9.33 23.90
C GLU A 212 5.60 8.09 23.14
N ASP A 213 4.58 8.26 22.31
CA ASP A 213 4.20 7.23 21.34
C ASP A 213 5.15 7.31 20.14
N GLU A 214 6.10 6.37 20.06
CA GLU A 214 7.09 6.30 18.99
C GLU A 214 6.44 6.25 17.59
N LYS A 215 5.19 5.78 17.49
CA LYS A 215 4.40 5.76 16.25
C LYS A 215 4.14 7.15 15.67
N GLU A 216 4.18 8.21 16.49
CA GLU A 216 4.00 9.58 16.03
C GLU A 216 5.18 10.05 15.16
N TYR A 217 6.37 9.49 15.38
CA TYR A 217 7.59 9.85 14.66
C TYR A 217 7.86 8.99 13.42
N LEU A 218 7.04 7.96 13.19
CA LEU A 218 7.09 7.18 11.95
C LEU A 218 6.59 8.02 10.78
N PRO A 219 7.13 7.83 9.56
CA PRO A 219 6.57 8.44 8.37
C PRO A 219 5.08 8.09 8.25
N GLN A 220 4.24 9.11 8.07
CA GLN A 220 2.79 8.95 8.00
C GLN A 220 2.25 9.58 6.71
N PRO A 221 1.21 8.96 6.10
CA PRO A 221 0.53 9.51 4.95
C PRO A 221 -0.23 10.80 5.30
N VAL A 222 -0.33 11.70 4.32
CA VAL A 222 -1.16 12.90 4.43
C VAL A 222 -2.52 12.65 3.78
N TRP A 223 -3.54 12.37 4.59
CA TRP A 223 -4.89 12.05 4.08
C TRP A 223 -5.75 13.28 3.71
N GLY A 224 -5.39 14.46 4.21
CA GLY A 224 -6.25 15.65 4.12
C GLY A 224 -7.45 15.56 5.07
N THR A 225 -8.35 16.53 4.97
CA THR A 225 -9.55 16.60 5.81
C THR A 225 -10.67 15.78 5.20
N ARG A 226 -11.34 14.95 6.00
CA ARG A 226 -12.55 14.24 5.58
C ARG A 226 -13.58 15.27 5.09
N ARG A 227 -14.04 15.12 3.84
CA ARG A 227 -15.21 15.86 3.35
C ARG A 227 -16.45 15.30 4.07
N GLU A 228 -16.86 15.95 5.15
CA GLU A 228 -18.07 15.58 5.86
C GLU A 228 -19.28 15.75 4.96
N GLY A 229 -19.96 14.64 4.69
CA GLY A 229 -21.25 14.61 4.05
C GLY A 229 -21.89 13.27 4.33
N ASP A 230 -22.82 13.25 5.28
CA ASP A 230 -23.65 12.09 5.67
C ASP A 230 -24.65 11.68 4.57
N ARG A 231 -24.32 12.01 3.31
CA ARG A 231 -25.14 11.75 2.13
C ARG A 231 -24.86 10.34 1.63
N GLN A 232 -25.86 9.69 1.07
CA GLN A 232 -25.65 8.43 0.37
C GLN A 232 -25.14 8.68 -1.07
N PRO A 233 -24.32 7.79 -1.63
CA PRO A 233 -23.85 7.90 -3.02
C PRO A 233 -25.01 7.87 -4.04
N THR A 234 -24.88 8.68 -5.09
CA THR A 234 -25.77 8.64 -6.25
C THR A 234 -25.46 7.43 -7.17
N ARG A 235 -26.14 7.29 -8.32
CA ARG A 235 -25.94 6.13 -9.21
C ARG A 235 -24.53 6.11 -9.81
N GLU A 236 -24.02 7.28 -10.15
CA GLU A 236 -22.70 7.47 -10.75
C GLU A 236 -21.59 7.58 -9.72
N GLU A 237 -21.89 7.36 -8.44
CA GLU A 237 -20.95 7.48 -7.34
C GLU A 237 -20.84 6.18 -6.54
N VAL A 238 -19.73 6.06 -5.82
CA VAL A 238 -19.42 4.94 -4.95
C VAL A 238 -18.65 5.43 -3.73
N GLU A 239 -18.82 4.75 -2.60
CA GLU A 239 -17.97 4.96 -1.43
C GLU A 239 -16.67 4.18 -1.64
N ALA A 240 -15.53 4.86 -1.50
CA ALA A 240 -14.22 4.28 -1.74
C ALA A 240 -13.19 4.77 -0.71
N HIS A 241 -12.24 3.91 -0.39
CA HIS A 241 -11.04 4.29 0.36
C HIS A 241 -10.00 4.85 -0.59
N LYS A 242 -9.35 5.96 -0.21
CA LYS A 242 -8.14 6.41 -0.89
C LYS A 242 -7.01 5.45 -0.54
N VAL A 243 -6.34 4.91 -1.56
CA VAL A 243 -5.16 4.04 -1.41
C VAL A 243 -3.97 4.78 -2.01
N LEU A 244 -2.93 4.98 -1.22
CA LEU A 244 -1.67 5.54 -1.69
C LEU A 244 -0.80 4.41 -2.22
N LEU A 245 -0.24 4.64 -3.40
CA LEU A 245 0.48 3.68 -4.21
C LEU A 245 1.90 4.18 -4.46
N SER A 246 2.81 3.24 -4.68
CA SER A 246 4.19 3.57 -5.01
C SER A 246 4.31 4.28 -6.35
N GLY A 247 5.25 5.23 -6.44
CA GLY A 247 5.48 6.07 -7.61
C GLY A 247 4.72 7.39 -7.61
N ASN A 248 4.41 7.94 -6.42
CA ASN A 248 3.57 9.15 -6.25
C ASN A 248 2.19 9.02 -6.91
N LEU A 249 1.54 7.89 -6.66
CA LEU A 249 0.23 7.58 -7.20
C LEU A 249 -0.76 7.33 -6.07
N ALA A 250 -2.03 7.52 -6.38
CA ALA A 250 -3.13 7.06 -5.55
C ALA A 250 -4.24 6.48 -6.42
N MET A 251 -5.14 5.74 -5.79
CA MET A 251 -6.38 5.29 -6.41
C MET A 251 -7.51 5.28 -5.41
N TRP A 252 -8.75 5.34 -5.91
CA TRP A 252 -9.94 5.08 -5.11
C TRP A 252 -10.30 3.60 -5.18
N LEU A 253 -10.27 2.91 -4.04
CA LEU A 253 -10.65 1.51 -3.91
C LEU A 253 -12.08 1.41 -3.40
N ASP A 254 -12.99 1.00 -4.29
CA ASP A 254 -14.41 0.79 -3.99
C ASP A 254 -14.67 -0.55 -3.29
N ASP A 255 -15.93 -0.79 -2.90
CA ASP A 255 -16.43 -1.99 -2.24
C ASP A 255 -16.65 -3.21 -3.16
N GLY A 256 -16.00 -3.26 -4.33
CA GLY A 256 -16.20 -4.36 -5.26
C GLY A 256 -15.68 -5.71 -4.77
N GLU A 257 -15.84 -6.76 -5.59
CA GLU A 257 -15.50 -8.13 -5.15
C GLU A 257 -13.98 -8.38 -5.06
N ARG A 258 -13.25 -8.06 -6.13
CA ARG A 258 -11.82 -8.34 -6.26
C ARG A 258 -11.09 -7.33 -7.15
N ILE A 259 -9.79 -7.21 -6.98
CA ILE A 259 -8.88 -6.41 -7.80
C ILE A 259 -7.71 -7.29 -8.27
N ARG A 260 -7.18 -7.01 -9.46
CA ARG A 260 -6.03 -7.76 -9.96
C ARG A 260 -4.77 -7.37 -9.18
N SER A 261 -4.02 -8.37 -8.77
CA SER A 261 -2.80 -8.23 -7.98
C SER A 261 -1.66 -9.03 -8.58
N LEU A 262 -0.46 -8.69 -8.13
CA LEU A 262 0.78 -9.37 -8.47
C LEU A 262 1.38 -9.92 -7.19
N ASP A 263 1.78 -11.18 -7.19
CA ASP A 263 2.60 -11.76 -6.13
C ASP A 263 3.98 -12.12 -6.72
N PRO A 264 5.03 -11.32 -6.45
CA PRO A 264 6.36 -11.57 -7.00
C PRO A 264 7.00 -12.85 -6.43
N GLU A 265 6.52 -13.36 -5.29
CA GLU A 265 7.07 -14.57 -4.65
C GLU A 265 6.55 -15.87 -5.32
N GLN A 266 5.46 -15.79 -6.09
CA GLN A 266 4.94 -16.95 -6.81
C GLN A 266 5.82 -17.36 -8.00
N PRO A 267 5.81 -18.65 -8.38
CA PRO A 267 6.47 -19.09 -9.60
C PRO A 267 5.86 -18.43 -10.84
N ALA A 268 6.69 -18.24 -11.87
CA ALA A 268 6.22 -17.75 -13.16
C ALA A 268 5.09 -18.64 -13.72
N GLY A 269 4.02 -18.02 -14.17
CA GLY A 269 2.76 -18.66 -14.53
C GLY A 269 1.63 -18.42 -13.53
N GLU A 270 1.95 -18.11 -12.27
CA GLU A 270 0.99 -17.99 -11.17
C GLU A 270 1.08 -16.64 -10.41
N ARG A 271 1.89 -15.69 -10.91
CA ARG A 271 2.14 -14.42 -10.23
C ARG A 271 0.96 -13.44 -10.33
N VAL A 272 0.28 -13.42 -11.46
CA VAL A 272 -0.89 -12.55 -11.68
C VAL A 272 -2.14 -13.22 -11.10
N THR A 273 -2.66 -12.66 -10.01
CA THR A 273 -3.82 -13.21 -9.29
C THR A 273 -4.92 -12.16 -9.10
N TYR A 274 -5.97 -12.56 -8.37
CA TYR A 274 -7.02 -11.65 -7.91
C TYR A 274 -7.05 -11.67 -6.39
N THR A 275 -6.92 -10.50 -5.78
CA THR A 275 -7.10 -10.30 -4.34
C THR A 275 -8.50 -9.75 -4.09
N GLU A 276 -9.20 -10.32 -3.12
CA GLU A 276 -10.47 -9.76 -2.65
C GLU A 276 -10.23 -8.35 -2.06
N ILE A 277 -11.17 -7.42 -2.25
CA ILE A 277 -10.99 -6.05 -1.75
C ILE A 277 -10.71 -6.01 -0.24
N PRO A 278 -11.43 -6.76 0.61
CA PRO A 278 -11.13 -6.82 2.04
C PRO A 278 -9.77 -7.45 2.37
N GLY A 279 -9.10 -8.09 1.42
CA GLY A 279 -7.76 -8.67 1.55
C GLY A 279 -6.62 -7.75 1.12
N VAL A 280 -6.91 -6.59 0.52
CA VAL A 280 -5.87 -5.61 0.15
C VAL A 280 -5.24 -5.01 1.41
N ARG A 281 -3.92 -5.08 1.51
CA ARG A 281 -3.14 -4.57 2.66
C ARG A 281 -1.97 -3.72 2.17
N VAL A 282 -1.36 -2.97 3.08
CA VAL A 282 -0.05 -2.35 2.83
C VAL A 282 0.95 -3.44 2.45
N GLY A 283 1.72 -3.20 1.39
CA GLY A 283 2.63 -4.17 0.80
C GLY A 283 2.03 -5.03 -0.33
N THR A 284 0.70 -5.07 -0.51
CA THR A 284 0.10 -5.75 -1.67
C THR A 284 0.50 -5.04 -2.96
N TYR A 285 0.95 -5.79 -3.97
CA TYR A 285 1.17 -5.23 -5.32
C TYR A 285 -0.10 -5.34 -6.14
N LEU A 286 -0.55 -4.22 -6.68
CA LEU A 286 -1.73 -4.12 -7.54
C LEU A 286 -1.29 -3.98 -8.99
N LEU A 287 -2.05 -4.60 -9.89
CA LEU A 287 -1.91 -4.42 -11.33
C LEU A 287 -3.01 -3.49 -11.82
N LEU A 288 -2.63 -2.25 -12.08
CA LEU A 288 -3.52 -1.17 -12.46
C LEU A 288 -3.30 -0.77 -13.90
N ARG A 289 -4.33 -0.25 -14.55
CA ARG A 289 -4.24 0.33 -15.88
C ARG A 289 -4.15 1.84 -15.77
N GLN A 290 -3.23 2.46 -16.48
CA GLN A 290 -3.14 3.91 -16.57
C GLN A 290 -4.26 4.46 -17.46
N GLY A 291 -4.97 5.48 -16.99
CA GLY A 291 -5.90 6.30 -17.77
C GLY A 291 -7.34 5.79 -17.93
N GLU A 292 -7.62 4.49 -17.73
CA GLU A 292 -8.98 3.94 -17.86
C GLU A 292 -9.25 2.77 -16.91
N THR A 293 -10.51 2.58 -16.51
CA THR A 293 -10.91 1.40 -15.72
C THR A 293 -10.76 0.12 -16.53
N GLU A 294 -10.25 -0.95 -15.91
CA GLU A 294 -10.10 -2.27 -16.56
C GLU A 294 -11.43 -2.77 -17.15
N ARG A 295 -12.55 -2.52 -16.47
CA ARG A 295 -13.87 -3.03 -16.86
C ARG A 295 -14.39 -2.41 -18.15
N ALA A 296 -14.22 -1.10 -18.36
CA ALA A 296 -14.70 -0.41 -19.55
C ALA A 296 -13.98 -0.93 -20.81
N VAL A 297 -12.68 -1.19 -20.71
CA VAL A 297 -11.89 -1.64 -21.86
C VAL A 297 -12.13 -3.11 -22.15
N LEU A 298 -12.27 -3.95 -21.12
CA LEU A 298 -12.70 -5.34 -21.31
C LEU A 298 -14.06 -5.42 -22.02
N TYR A 299 -14.98 -4.52 -21.67
CA TYR A 299 -16.27 -4.41 -22.33
C TYR A 299 -16.12 -4.03 -23.82
N GLN A 300 -15.39 -2.95 -24.12
CA GLN A 300 -15.17 -2.49 -25.49
C GLN A 300 -14.43 -3.53 -26.34
N ALA A 301 -13.39 -4.17 -25.78
CA ALA A 301 -12.66 -5.25 -26.44
C ALA A 301 -13.55 -6.49 -26.69
N ALA A 302 -14.45 -6.81 -25.76
CA ALA A 302 -15.41 -7.90 -25.95
C ALA A 302 -16.44 -7.58 -27.04
N ILE A 303 -16.98 -6.35 -27.08
CA ILE A 303 -17.89 -5.89 -28.13
C ILE A 303 -17.22 -5.91 -29.50
N ALA A 304 -15.97 -5.44 -29.61
CA ALA A 304 -15.22 -5.41 -30.85
C ALA A 304 -14.93 -6.81 -31.44
N ARG A 305 -14.90 -7.86 -30.59
CA ARG A 305 -14.73 -9.27 -31.03
C ARG A 305 -16.01 -9.91 -31.53
N LEU A 306 -17.18 -9.33 -31.24
CA LEU A 306 -18.47 -9.91 -31.56
C LEU A 306 -18.97 -9.40 -32.92
N ALA A 307 -19.36 -10.33 -33.80
CA ALA A 307 -19.86 -9.99 -35.14
C ALA A 307 -21.07 -9.03 -35.10
N ASP A 308 -21.93 -9.18 -34.08
CA ASP A 308 -23.11 -8.34 -33.85
C ASP A 308 -22.90 -7.31 -32.72
N GLY A 309 -21.67 -6.87 -32.47
CA GLY A 309 -21.29 -6.03 -31.33
C GLY A 309 -22.21 -4.81 -31.12
N ALA A 310 -22.53 -4.07 -32.19
CA ALA A 310 -23.42 -2.90 -32.11
C ALA A 310 -24.89 -3.23 -31.81
N ALA A 311 -25.37 -4.43 -32.13
CA ALA A 311 -26.70 -4.88 -31.74
C ALA A 311 -26.71 -5.30 -30.26
N ILE A 312 -25.67 -5.99 -29.82
CA ILE A 312 -25.47 -6.41 -28.43
C ILE A 312 -25.40 -5.18 -27.52
N ASP A 313 -24.59 -4.19 -27.86
CA ASP A 313 -24.42 -2.94 -27.11
C ASP A 313 -25.76 -2.20 -26.93
N ARG A 314 -26.50 -2.01 -28.03
CA ARG A 314 -27.85 -1.41 -27.98
C ARG A 314 -28.84 -2.19 -27.12
N THR A 315 -28.81 -3.52 -27.15
CA THR A 315 -29.68 -4.30 -26.26
C THR A 315 -29.29 -4.13 -24.80
N GLN A 316 -27.98 -4.06 -24.50
CA GLN A 316 -27.46 -3.80 -23.17
C GLN A 316 -27.88 -2.43 -22.64
N GLU A 317 -27.69 -1.38 -23.43
CA GLU A 317 -28.14 -0.03 -23.06
C GLU A 317 -29.65 0.02 -22.85
N SER A 318 -30.44 -0.60 -23.73
CA SER A 318 -31.90 -0.55 -23.69
C SER A 318 -32.49 -1.12 -22.39
N TRP A 319 -32.08 -2.32 -21.97
CA TRP A 319 -32.65 -2.91 -20.75
C TRP A 319 -32.18 -2.20 -19.48
N LYS A 320 -30.93 -1.73 -19.46
CA LYS A 320 -30.38 -0.94 -18.34
C LYS A 320 -31.06 0.41 -18.21
N HIS A 321 -31.31 1.07 -19.33
CA HIS A 321 -32.01 2.36 -19.35
C HIS A 321 -33.44 2.22 -18.82
N ARG A 322 -34.19 1.21 -19.28
CA ARG A 322 -35.54 0.93 -18.73
C ARG A 322 -35.54 0.64 -17.24
N LEU A 323 -34.55 -0.11 -16.75
CA LEU A 323 -34.41 -0.36 -15.32
C LEU A 323 -34.12 0.95 -14.55
N ALA A 324 -33.22 1.77 -15.08
CA ALA A 324 -32.86 3.07 -14.52
C ALA A 324 -34.07 4.03 -14.47
N GLU A 325 -34.87 4.10 -15.53
CA GLU A 325 -36.10 4.89 -15.58
C GLU A 325 -37.12 4.43 -14.54
N ARG A 326 -37.39 3.13 -14.44
CA ARG A 326 -38.34 2.60 -13.45
C ARG A 326 -37.89 2.86 -12.01
N ILE A 327 -36.60 2.72 -11.72
CA ILE A 327 -36.06 3.05 -10.38
C ILE A 327 -36.23 4.55 -10.10
N GLN A 328 -36.12 5.42 -11.11
CA GLN A 328 -36.28 6.86 -10.94
C GLN A 328 -37.75 7.26 -10.72
N GLN A 329 -38.68 6.62 -11.43
CA GLN A 329 -40.12 6.91 -11.34
C GLN A 329 -40.75 6.38 -10.05
N THR A 330 -40.40 5.16 -9.64
CA THR A 330 -41.08 4.44 -8.56
C THR A 330 -40.31 4.47 -7.23
N GLY A 331 -39.01 4.78 -7.29
CA GLY A 331 -38.11 4.73 -6.14
C GLY A 331 -37.54 3.33 -5.88
N HIS A 332 -36.28 3.27 -5.45
CA HIS A 332 -35.52 2.02 -5.35
C HIS A 332 -36.14 0.99 -4.39
N ARG A 333 -36.66 1.41 -3.23
CA ARG A 333 -37.26 0.49 -2.24
C ARG A 333 -38.48 -0.24 -2.79
N GLU A 334 -39.30 0.46 -3.57
CA GLU A 334 -40.50 -0.11 -4.15
C GLU A 334 -40.15 -1.00 -5.35
N VAL A 335 -39.11 -0.65 -6.13
CA VAL A 335 -38.57 -1.55 -7.17
C VAL A 335 -37.98 -2.84 -6.56
N ASP A 336 -37.22 -2.77 -5.47
CA ASP A 336 -36.74 -3.97 -4.76
C ASP A 336 -37.91 -4.86 -4.35
N LYS A 337 -38.94 -4.29 -3.72
CA LYS A 337 -40.16 -5.01 -3.32
C LYS A 337 -40.87 -5.67 -4.52
N GLN A 338 -41.00 -4.95 -5.63
CA GLN A 338 -41.65 -5.47 -6.85
C GLN A 338 -40.83 -6.58 -7.52
N LEU A 339 -39.51 -6.45 -7.56
CA LEU A 339 -38.61 -7.47 -8.10
C LEU A 339 -38.62 -8.74 -7.23
N ARG A 340 -38.62 -8.60 -5.90
CA ARG A 340 -38.80 -9.76 -4.99
C ARG A 340 -40.15 -10.44 -5.21
N ALA A 341 -41.22 -9.67 -5.40
CA ALA A 341 -42.55 -10.21 -5.71
C ALA A 341 -42.57 -10.95 -7.07
N ALA A 342 -41.78 -10.49 -8.04
CA ALA A 342 -41.54 -11.17 -9.31
C ALA A 342 -40.60 -12.39 -9.20
N GLY A 343 -40.11 -12.69 -8.00
CA GLY A 343 -39.25 -13.84 -7.72
C GLY A 343 -37.75 -13.58 -7.96
N VAL A 344 -37.31 -12.35 -8.14
CA VAL A 344 -35.87 -12.03 -8.28
C VAL A 344 -35.21 -12.12 -6.89
N THR A 345 -34.21 -12.98 -6.75
CA THR A 345 -33.59 -13.25 -5.43
C THR A 345 -32.65 -12.14 -4.98
N ALA A 346 -31.86 -11.56 -5.90
CA ALA A 346 -30.93 -10.47 -5.62
C ALA A 346 -31.52 -9.08 -6.00
N ALA A 347 -32.79 -8.86 -5.69
CA ALA A 347 -33.54 -7.65 -6.05
C ALA A 347 -32.98 -6.34 -5.44
N ASP A 348 -32.30 -6.44 -4.31
CA ASP A 348 -31.56 -5.37 -3.65
C ASP A 348 -30.45 -4.81 -4.56
N ARG A 349 -29.90 -5.63 -5.47
CA ARG A 349 -28.86 -5.23 -6.44
C ARG A 349 -29.39 -4.52 -7.68
N ALA A 350 -30.70 -4.27 -7.78
CA ALA A 350 -31.31 -3.63 -8.96
C ALA A 350 -30.63 -2.31 -9.38
N ARG A 351 -30.14 -1.53 -8.42
CA ARG A 351 -29.42 -0.28 -8.72
C ARG A 351 -28.05 -0.56 -9.36
N ALA A 352 -27.32 -1.57 -8.88
CA ALA A 352 -26.02 -1.96 -9.42
C ALA A 352 -26.13 -2.49 -10.87
N TRP A 353 -27.26 -3.10 -11.24
CA TRP A 353 -27.47 -3.59 -12.61
C TRP A 353 -27.65 -2.50 -13.66
N THR A 354 -27.81 -1.24 -13.23
CA THR A 354 -27.79 -0.09 -14.15
C THR A 354 -26.38 0.34 -14.57
N ASP A 355 -25.33 -0.18 -13.91
CA ASP A 355 -23.93 0.11 -14.23
C ASP A 355 -23.60 -0.37 -15.67
N PRO A 356 -23.03 0.48 -16.54
CA PRO A 356 -22.60 0.11 -17.89
C PRO A 356 -21.69 -1.13 -17.92
N ASN A 357 -20.85 -1.31 -16.91
CA ASN A 357 -19.85 -2.37 -16.83
C ASN A 357 -20.41 -3.71 -16.34
N LEU A 358 -21.61 -3.73 -15.74
CA LEU A 358 -22.23 -4.96 -15.25
C LEU A 358 -23.16 -5.55 -16.32
N ILE A 359 -22.73 -6.63 -16.99
CA ILE A 359 -23.45 -7.17 -18.17
C ILE A 359 -24.84 -7.72 -17.84
N ARG A 360 -24.99 -8.46 -16.72
CA ARG A 360 -26.26 -9.05 -16.28
C ARG A 360 -26.19 -9.56 -14.84
N PRO A 361 -27.34 -9.80 -14.17
CA PRO A 361 -27.38 -10.55 -12.91
C PRO A 361 -26.64 -11.89 -13.00
N HIS A 362 -26.08 -12.34 -11.88
CA HIS A 362 -25.32 -13.60 -11.83
C HIS A 362 -26.20 -14.81 -12.14
N SER A 363 -27.42 -14.84 -11.61
CA SER A 363 -28.43 -15.89 -11.81
C SER A 363 -29.18 -15.67 -13.12
N ASP A 364 -29.18 -16.71 -13.96
CA ASP A 364 -29.90 -16.73 -15.24
C ASP A 364 -31.40 -16.54 -15.03
N GLN A 365 -31.94 -17.16 -13.99
CA GLN A 365 -33.35 -17.07 -13.64
C GLN A 365 -33.74 -15.67 -13.14
N ASP A 366 -32.85 -15.00 -12.40
CA ASP A 366 -33.07 -13.61 -11.98
C ASP A 366 -33.05 -12.66 -13.19
N PHE A 367 -32.18 -12.92 -14.16
CA PHE A 367 -32.12 -12.09 -15.37
C PHE A 367 -33.36 -12.29 -16.26
N GLU A 368 -33.82 -13.52 -16.46
CA GLU A 368 -35.08 -13.78 -17.19
C GLU A 368 -36.27 -13.11 -16.51
N ARG A 369 -36.39 -13.24 -15.18
CA ARG A 369 -37.46 -12.59 -14.39
C ARG A 369 -37.38 -11.07 -14.48
N LEU A 370 -36.18 -10.50 -14.45
CA LEU A 370 -35.96 -9.07 -14.64
C LEU A 370 -36.42 -8.59 -16.03
N LEU A 371 -36.05 -9.31 -17.09
CA LEU A 371 -36.47 -8.97 -18.46
C LEU A 371 -37.99 -9.06 -18.63
N HIS A 372 -38.61 -10.10 -18.08
CA HIS A 372 -40.07 -10.22 -18.04
C HIS A 372 -40.72 -9.06 -17.29
N TRP A 373 -40.19 -8.70 -16.11
CA TRP A 373 -40.70 -7.59 -15.33
C TRP A 373 -40.57 -6.26 -16.10
N LEU A 374 -39.49 -6.04 -16.84
CA LEU A 374 -39.25 -4.85 -17.67
C LEU A 374 -40.02 -4.82 -19.00
N ASP A 375 -40.86 -5.84 -19.28
CA ASP A 375 -41.56 -6.03 -20.55
C ASP A 375 -40.59 -6.01 -21.75
N ILE A 376 -39.43 -6.66 -21.59
CA ILE A 376 -38.41 -6.83 -22.63
C ILE A 376 -38.46 -8.29 -23.11
N PRO A 377 -38.50 -8.54 -24.43
CA PRO A 377 -38.37 -9.89 -24.96
C PRO A 377 -37.10 -10.58 -24.45
N THR A 378 -37.26 -11.75 -23.85
CA THR A 378 -36.15 -12.53 -23.27
C THR A 378 -35.09 -12.82 -24.33
N GLN A 379 -35.49 -13.14 -25.55
CA GLN A 379 -34.59 -13.24 -26.70
C GLN A 379 -34.82 -12.06 -27.65
N PRO A 380 -33.76 -11.47 -28.25
CA PRO A 380 -32.37 -11.93 -28.23
C PRO A 380 -31.53 -11.44 -27.02
N THR A 381 -32.10 -10.60 -26.14
CA THR A 381 -31.39 -9.90 -25.05
C THR A 381 -30.61 -10.85 -24.13
N PHE A 382 -31.22 -11.96 -23.72
CA PHE A 382 -30.58 -12.98 -22.88
C PHE A 382 -29.41 -13.66 -23.60
N GLY A 383 -29.61 -14.06 -24.86
CA GLY A 383 -28.57 -14.67 -25.69
C GLY A 383 -27.37 -13.74 -25.87
N TYR A 384 -27.63 -12.47 -26.20
CA TYR A 384 -26.59 -11.44 -26.32
C TYR A 384 -25.84 -11.17 -25.02
N ALA A 385 -26.52 -11.06 -23.89
CA ALA A 385 -25.87 -10.89 -22.58
C ALA A 385 -25.00 -12.10 -22.20
N THR A 386 -25.47 -13.33 -22.50
CA THR A 386 -24.71 -14.56 -22.24
C THR A 386 -23.44 -14.61 -23.09
N LEU A 387 -23.58 -14.29 -24.38
CA LEU A 387 -22.48 -14.27 -25.34
C LEU A 387 -21.44 -13.20 -24.96
N LEU A 388 -21.90 -12.00 -24.60
CA LEU A 388 -21.03 -10.92 -24.14
C LEU A 388 -20.28 -11.30 -22.86
N ARG A 389 -20.96 -11.89 -21.86
CA ARG A 389 -20.33 -12.35 -20.62
C ARG A 389 -19.25 -13.39 -20.88
N LYS A 390 -19.53 -14.37 -21.74
CA LYS A 390 -18.56 -15.40 -22.14
C LYS A 390 -17.34 -14.79 -22.83
N THR A 391 -17.58 -13.87 -23.76
CA THR A 391 -16.50 -13.20 -24.52
C THR A 391 -15.66 -12.32 -23.62
N LEU A 392 -16.28 -11.60 -22.67
CA LEU A 392 -15.57 -10.81 -21.68
C LEU A 392 -14.64 -11.69 -20.82
N TYR A 393 -15.11 -12.86 -20.37
CA TYR A 393 -14.25 -13.79 -19.63
C TYR A 393 -13.09 -14.31 -20.49
N GLN A 394 -13.31 -14.56 -21.78
CA GLN A 394 -12.23 -14.97 -22.70
C GLN A 394 -11.18 -13.86 -22.89
N VAL A 395 -11.63 -12.62 -23.13
CA VAL A 395 -10.75 -11.44 -23.24
C VAL A 395 -9.96 -11.24 -21.95
N SER A 396 -10.64 -11.31 -20.81
CA SER A 396 -10.00 -11.16 -19.49
C SER A 396 -8.96 -12.25 -19.21
N ALA A 397 -9.25 -13.50 -19.56
CA ALA A 397 -8.31 -14.62 -19.40
C ALA A 397 -7.10 -14.51 -20.34
N GLU A 398 -7.30 -14.05 -21.57
CA GLU A 398 -6.22 -13.80 -22.53
C GLU A 398 -5.30 -12.67 -22.05
N ILE A 399 -5.87 -11.59 -21.53
CA ILE A 399 -5.10 -10.49 -20.93
C ILE A 399 -4.33 -10.98 -19.70
N GLY A 400 -4.94 -11.81 -18.84
CA GLY A 400 -4.24 -12.43 -17.73
C GLY A 400 -2.99 -13.20 -18.18
N LYS A 401 -3.09 -13.97 -19.28
CA LYS A 401 -1.94 -14.68 -19.86
C LYS A 401 -0.89 -13.73 -20.44
N GLN A 402 -1.29 -12.68 -21.14
CA GLN A 402 -0.36 -11.69 -21.69
C GLN A 402 0.38 -10.94 -20.58
N LEU A 403 -0.32 -10.60 -19.51
CA LEU A 403 0.27 -10.00 -18.32
C LEU A 403 1.27 -10.92 -17.65
N GLU A 404 0.94 -12.20 -17.50
CA GLU A 404 1.86 -13.17 -16.93
C GLU A 404 3.14 -13.29 -17.77
N VAL A 405 3.02 -13.27 -19.09
CA VAL A 405 4.17 -13.23 -20.00
C VAL A 405 4.99 -11.94 -19.82
N ALA A 406 4.34 -10.78 -19.75
CA ALA A 406 5.01 -9.50 -19.57
C ALA A 406 5.73 -9.42 -18.21
N VAL A 407 5.07 -9.83 -17.14
CA VAL A 407 5.64 -9.92 -15.77
C VAL A 407 6.80 -10.91 -15.73
N SER A 408 6.69 -12.06 -16.40
CA SER A 408 7.76 -13.06 -16.45
C SER A 408 8.97 -12.58 -17.24
N ALA A 409 8.77 -11.67 -18.20
CA ALA A 409 9.85 -11.05 -18.97
C ALA A 409 10.46 -9.82 -18.27
N ALA A 410 9.76 -9.25 -17.29
CA ALA A 410 10.20 -8.05 -16.59
C ALA A 410 11.13 -8.37 -15.41
N ASP A 411 11.99 -7.42 -15.08
CA ASP A 411 12.87 -7.52 -13.92
C ASP A 411 12.11 -7.13 -12.64
N LEU A 412 11.70 -8.14 -11.86
CA LEU A 412 11.01 -7.91 -10.59
C LEU A 412 11.91 -7.29 -9.51
N ALA A 413 13.23 -7.24 -9.71
CA ALA A 413 14.13 -6.55 -8.79
C ALA A 413 13.84 -5.04 -8.74
N GLU A 414 13.37 -4.45 -9.85
CA GLU A 414 12.94 -3.05 -9.89
C GLU A 414 11.70 -2.83 -9.01
N LEU A 415 10.76 -3.78 -9.03
CA LEU A 415 9.54 -3.73 -8.22
C LEU A 415 9.87 -3.81 -6.72
N ASP A 416 10.84 -4.64 -6.32
CA ASP A 416 11.28 -4.73 -4.93
C ASP A 416 11.98 -3.46 -4.44
N THR A 417 12.73 -2.81 -5.34
CA THR A 417 13.54 -1.63 -5.02
C THR A 417 12.70 -0.36 -5.00
N THR A 418 11.92 -0.13 -6.06
CA THR A 418 11.19 1.12 -6.28
C THR A 418 9.73 1.05 -5.88
N GLY A 419 9.20 -0.16 -5.66
CA GLY A 419 7.81 -0.39 -5.32
C GLY A 419 6.83 -0.32 -6.50
N HIS A 420 7.28 0.03 -7.70
CA HIS A 420 6.44 0.11 -8.89
C HIS A 420 7.18 -0.27 -10.17
N LEU A 421 6.45 -0.68 -11.20
CA LEU A 421 6.99 -1.11 -12.48
C LEU A 421 5.94 -0.88 -13.57
N SER A 422 6.33 -0.21 -14.65
CA SER A 422 5.47 -0.08 -15.83
C SER A 422 5.70 -1.24 -16.78
N LEU A 423 4.61 -1.91 -17.16
CA LEU A 423 4.59 -3.04 -18.07
C LEU A 423 4.03 -2.59 -19.42
N ASP A 424 4.85 -2.65 -20.46
CA ASP A 424 4.42 -2.43 -21.83
C ASP A 424 3.69 -3.68 -22.36
N ALA A 425 2.35 -3.68 -22.31
CA ALA A 425 1.58 -4.71 -22.98
C ALA A 425 1.57 -4.47 -24.51
N MET A 426 2.04 -5.46 -25.27
CA MET A 426 2.27 -5.41 -26.73
C MET A 426 1.00 -5.31 -27.61
N THR A 427 -0.17 -5.04 -27.04
CA THR A 427 -1.45 -5.01 -27.78
C THR A 427 -1.96 -3.58 -27.93
N ASP A 428 -2.30 -3.18 -29.16
CA ASP A 428 -2.95 -1.90 -29.44
C ASP A 428 -4.26 -1.80 -28.64
N GLY A 429 -4.35 -0.76 -27.79
CA GLY A 429 -5.46 -0.55 -26.84
C GLY A 429 -5.16 -0.96 -25.39
N PHE A 430 -3.97 -1.48 -25.07
CA PHE A 430 -3.59 -1.92 -23.72
C PHE A 430 -2.24 -1.39 -23.20
N ARG A 431 -1.68 -0.36 -23.83
CA ARG A 431 -0.48 0.34 -23.32
C ARG A 431 -0.73 0.91 -21.91
N GLY A 432 0.28 0.86 -21.04
CA GLY A 432 0.27 1.54 -19.73
C GLY A 432 -0.26 0.70 -18.57
N ILE A 433 0.14 -0.57 -18.43
CA ILE A 433 -0.14 -1.32 -17.20
C ILE A 433 0.93 -1.00 -16.17
N LEU A 434 0.53 -0.81 -14.93
CA LEU A 434 1.38 -0.45 -13.81
C LEU A 434 1.23 -1.52 -12.72
N ALA A 435 2.33 -2.18 -12.37
CA ALA A 435 2.45 -2.88 -11.10
C ALA A 435 2.89 -1.86 -10.05
N THR A 436 2.17 -1.74 -8.94
CA THR A 436 2.52 -0.79 -7.89
C THR A 436 2.11 -1.29 -6.51
N ARG A 437 2.97 -1.03 -5.53
CA ARG A 437 2.78 -1.43 -4.13
C ARG A 437 1.84 -0.49 -3.41
N VAL A 438 0.93 -1.05 -2.61
CA VAL A 438 0.12 -0.28 -1.66
C VAL A 438 1.01 0.22 -0.52
N LEU A 439 1.10 1.53 -0.37
CA LEU A 439 1.87 2.19 0.71
C LEU A 439 1.00 2.46 1.94
N ALA A 440 -0.23 2.90 1.73
CA ALA A 440 -1.17 3.18 2.81
C ALA A 440 -2.62 3.14 2.34
N ILE A 441 -3.55 2.92 3.27
CA ILE A 441 -5.00 2.91 3.02
C ILE A 441 -5.65 3.91 3.97
N SER A 442 -6.49 4.79 3.43
CA SER A 442 -7.19 5.81 4.22
C SER A 442 -8.11 5.16 5.26
N PRO A 443 -8.10 5.64 6.52
CA PRO A 443 -8.97 5.12 7.56
C PRO A 443 -10.44 5.50 7.36
N PHE A 444 -10.75 6.41 6.43
CA PHE A 444 -12.10 6.84 6.09
C PHE A 444 -12.41 6.67 4.61
N THR A 445 -13.70 6.50 4.30
CA THR A 445 -14.23 6.47 2.93
C THR A 445 -14.64 7.86 2.46
N GLU A 446 -14.60 8.06 1.15
CA GLU A 446 -15.17 9.23 0.47
C GLU A 446 -16.11 8.78 -0.66
N ILE A 447 -17.07 9.65 -0.99
CA ILE A 447 -17.96 9.44 -2.13
C ILE A 447 -17.31 10.02 -3.38
N VAL A 448 -16.99 9.15 -4.32
CA VAL A 448 -16.30 9.50 -5.57
C VAL A 448 -17.11 9.06 -6.78
N PRO A 449 -16.92 9.69 -7.96
CA PRO A 449 -17.48 9.20 -9.20
C PRO A 449 -16.96 7.78 -9.51
N ARG A 450 -17.85 6.89 -9.99
CA ARG A 450 -17.49 5.51 -10.35
C ARG A 450 -16.42 5.41 -11.42
N HIS A 451 -16.32 6.41 -12.30
CA HIS A 451 -15.29 6.43 -13.34
C HIS A 451 -13.90 6.75 -12.80
N ASP A 452 -13.80 7.36 -11.61
CA ASP A 452 -12.54 7.63 -10.91
C ASP A 452 -12.12 6.45 -10.01
N ALA A 453 -13.05 5.53 -9.71
CA ALA A 453 -12.76 4.35 -8.93
C ALA A 453 -11.85 3.38 -9.70
N ARG A 454 -10.81 2.87 -9.02
CA ARG A 454 -9.81 1.93 -9.56
C ARG A 454 -8.98 2.49 -10.73
N VAL A 455 -8.91 3.80 -10.86
CA VAL A 455 -8.02 4.48 -11.81
C VAL A 455 -6.88 5.12 -11.02
N PRO A 456 -5.61 4.81 -11.33
CA PRO A 456 -4.48 5.47 -10.70
C PRO A 456 -4.38 6.93 -11.18
N PHE A 457 -4.11 7.84 -10.25
CA PHE A 457 -3.85 9.26 -10.49
C PHE A 457 -2.64 9.73 -9.68
N GLU A 458 -2.01 10.83 -10.12
CA GLU A 458 -0.84 11.39 -9.41
C GLU A 458 -1.24 11.96 -8.05
N ASP A 459 -0.51 11.55 -7.02
CA ASP A 459 -0.71 12.01 -5.65
C ASP A 459 0.58 11.90 -4.83
N ARG A 460 0.99 13.03 -4.24
CA ARG A 460 2.22 13.14 -3.44
C ARG A 460 2.01 12.94 -1.95
N SER A 461 0.78 12.70 -1.49
CA SER A 461 0.44 12.43 -0.09
C SER A 461 1.19 11.25 0.53
N GLY A 462 1.75 10.36 -0.29
CA GLY A 462 2.53 9.18 0.14
C GLY A 462 4.02 9.27 -0.13
N GLN A 463 4.54 10.38 -0.67
CA GLN A 463 5.92 10.48 -1.19
C GLN A 463 7.01 10.20 -0.14
N TRP A 464 6.69 10.38 1.14
CA TRP A 464 7.63 10.18 2.26
C TRP A 464 7.51 8.79 2.92
N LEU A 465 6.68 7.90 2.37
CA LEU A 465 6.52 6.52 2.86
C LEU A 465 7.40 5.49 2.13
N GLU A 466 8.06 5.90 1.05
CA GLU A 466 8.86 5.02 0.19
C GLU A 466 10.28 4.74 0.69
#